data_AF-Q49164-F1
#
_entry.id   AF-Q49164-F1
#
_cell.length_a   1.000
_cell.length_b   1.000
_cell.length_c   1.000
_cell.angle_alpha   90.00
_cell.angle_beta   90.00
_cell.angle_gamma   90.00
#
_symmetry.space_group_name_H-M   'P 1'
#
loop_
_entity.id
_entity.type
_entity.pdbx_description
1 polymer ?
#
loop_
_entity_poly.entity_id
_entity_poly.type
_entity_poly.pdbx_seq_one_letter_code
_entity_poly.pdbx_strand_id
1 'polypeptide(L)'
;MVDTTKNTKLFTSYGVSTSKTVAPEMAAKLISKAKRPLLMVGTLALDPEILDRVVKISKTANIPIAATGSSLAALADKDVDAKYINAHMLGFYLTDPNWPGLDGNGNYDMVISIGFKKFYINQVLSAAKNFSNVKAIAIERGYIQNATMSFGNLSKAEHYAALDELVDFL
;
A
#
# COMPACT_ATOMS: atom_id res chain seq x y z
N MET A 1 -10.34 -12.90 -13.36
CA MET A 1 -9.01 -12.87 -12.73
C MET A 1 -8.04 -12.12 -13.61
N VAL A 2 -7.72 -10.90 -13.19
CA VAL A 2 -6.67 -10.07 -13.78
C VAL A 2 -5.31 -10.64 -13.40
N ASP A 3 -4.48 -10.94 -14.39
CA ASP A 3 -3.09 -11.34 -14.13
C ASP A 3 -2.24 -10.11 -13.78
N THR A 4 -2.06 -9.90 -12.48
CA THR A 4 -1.23 -8.84 -11.91
C THR A 4 0.25 -9.20 -11.78
N THR A 5 0.70 -10.32 -12.35
CA THR A 5 2.04 -10.86 -12.12
C THR A 5 2.93 -10.86 -13.37
N LYS A 6 2.32 -10.83 -14.56
CA LYS A 6 2.99 -10.96 -15.86
C LYS A 6 4.03 -9.90 -16.22
N ASN A 7 3.97 -8.70 -15.64
CA ASN A 7 4.83 -7.59 -16.06
C ASN A 7 5.52 -6.90 -14.87
N THR A 8 6.81 -7.17 -14.69
CA THR A 8 7.66 -6.61 -13.63
C THR A 8 8.73 -5.65 -14.17
N LYS A 9 8.57 -5.13 -15.39
CA LYS A 9 9.57 -4.26 -16.01
C LYS A 9 9.85 -3.03 -15.13
N LEU A 10 11.13 -2.73 -14.96
CA LEU A 10 11.66 -1.55 -14.29
C LEU A 10 12.50 -0.74 -15.28
N PHE A 11 12.46 0.59 -15.18
CA PHE A 11 13.33 1.46 -15.96
C PHE A 11 14.75 1.48 -15.37
N THR A 12 14.84 1.50 -14.04
CA THR A 12 16.07 1.46 -13.24
C THR A 12 15.86 0.52 -12.06
N SER A 13 16.95 -0.02 -11.49
CA SER A 13 16.89 -0.94 -10.36
C SER A 13 17.65 -0.41 -9.13
N TYR A 14 17.12 -0.69 -7.93
CA TYR A 14 17.80 -0.49 -6.64
C TYR A 14 18.79 -1.61 -6.29
N GLY A 15 18.93 -2.65 -7.13
CA GLY A 15 19.82 -3.79 -6.92
C GLY A 15 19.15 -5.13 -7.22
N VAL A 16 19.76 -6.23 -6.75
CA VAL A 16 19.26 -7.60 -7.00
C VAL A 16 17.98 -7.94 -6.23
N SER A 17 17.73 -7.24 -5.12
CA SER A 17 16.53 -7.45 -4.29
C SER A 17 15.34 -6.65 -4.83
N THR A 18 14.29 -7.37 -5.24
CA THR A 18 13.03 -6.82 -5.75
C THR A 18 11.83 -7.53 -5.13
N SER A 19 10.66 -6.88 -5.15
CA SER A 19 9.42 -7.41 -4.57
C SER A 19 8.91 -8.65 -5.29
N LYS A 20 8.24 -9.56 -4.58
CA LYS A 20 7.55 -10.70 -5.21
C LYS A 20 6.23 -10.22 -5.82
N THR A 21 5.95 -10.59 -7.07
CA THR A 21 4.63 -10.31 -7.64
C THR A 21 3.54 -11.18 -7.02
N VAL A 22 2.36 -10.60 -6.83
CA VAL A 22 1.20 -11.27 -6.24
C VAL A 22 -0.06 -11.04 -7.06
N ALA A 23 -0.88 -12.10 -7.17
CA ALA A 23 -2.25 -12.03 -7.68
C ALA A 23 -3.18 -11.31 -6.67
N PRO A 24 -4.33 -10.77 -7.09
CA PRO A 24 -5.28 -10.11 -6.19
C PRO A 24 -5.72 -10.99 -5.01
N GLU A 25 -6.06 -12.26 -5.27
CA GLU A 25 -6.43 -13.23 -4.22
C GLU A 25 -5.30 -13.43 -3.19
N MET A 26 -4.05 -13.53 -3.67
CA MET A 26 -2.90 -13.69 -2.77
C MET A 26 -2.69 -12.44 -1.93
N ALA A 27 -2.83 -11.25 -2.54
CA ALA A 27 -2.75 -9.98 -1.82
C ALA A 27 -3.82 -9.91 -0.72
N ALA A 28 -5.08 -10.22 -1.04
CA ALA A 28 -6.17 -10.28 -0.06
C ALA A 28 -5.85 -11.24 1.09
N LYS A 29 -5.45 -12.48 0.78
CA LYS A 29 -5.07 -13.48 1.80
C LYS A 29 -3.94 -13.03 2.72
N LEU A 30 -2.97 -12.27 2.20
CA LEU A 30 -1.87 -11.73 3.01
C LEU A 30 -2.33 -10.58 3.90
N ILE A 31 -3.17 -9.70 3.36
CA ILE A 31 -3.79 -8.59 4.10
C ILE A 31 -4.66 -9.14 5.24
N SER A 32 -5.56 -10.09 4.97
CA SER A 32 -6.44 -10.69 5.99
C SER A 32 -5.68 -11.51 7.03
N LYS A 33 -4.43 -11.91 6.76
CA LYS A 33 -3.54 -12.59 7.71
C LYS A 33 -2.72 -11.64 8.58
N ALA A 34 -2.59 -10.37 8.18
CA ALA A 34 -1.88 -9.38 8.96
C ALA A 34 -2.61 -9.18 10.29
N LYS A 35 -1.88 -9.18 11.41
CA LYS A 35 -2.47 -8.96 12.74
C LYS A 35 -2.83 -7.50 12.93
N ARG A 36 -2.07 -6.60 12.33
CA ARG A 36 -2.21 -5.16 12.49
C ARG A 36 -1.77 -4.43 11.21
N PRO A 37 -2.58 -4.52 10.13
CA PRO A 37 -2.32 -3.84 8.88
C PRO A 37 -2.54 -2.33 8.96
N LEU A 38 -1.86 -1.57 8.10
CA LEU A 38 -2.05 -0.14 7.86
C LEU A 38 -2.20 0.15 6.37
N LEU A 39 -3.26 0.85 5.97
CA LEU A 39 -3.43 1.31 4.59
C LEU A 39 -2.77 2.69 4.42
N MET A 40 -1.58 2.71 3.82
CA MET A 40 -0.83 3.92 3.51
C MET A 40 -1.26 4.49 2.17
N VAL A 41 -1.86 5.70 2.18
CA VAL A 41 -2.52 6.29 1.00
C VAL A 41 -1.80 7.57 0.57
N GLY A 42 -1.31 7.58 -0.67
CA GLY A 42 -0.70 8.73 -1.33
C GLY A 42 -1.72 9.62 -2.05
N THR A 43 -1.26 10.73 -2.63
CA THR A 43 -2.12 11.67 -3.37
C THR A 43 -1.85 11.70 -4.87
N LEU A 44 -0.58 11.63 -5.29
CA LEU A 44 -0.18 11.93 -6.67
C LEU A 44 -0.64 10.92 -7.73
N ALA A 45 -1.10 9.74 -7.30
CA ALA A 45 -1.72 8.73 -8.17
C ALA A 45 -3.11 8.32 -7.67
N LEU A 46 -3.72 9.12 -6.77
CA LEU A 46 -5.05 8.90 -6.24
C LEU A 46 -6.07 9.65 -7.11
N ASP A 47 -6.72 8.93 -8.01
CA ASP A 47 -7.88 9.43 -8.76
C ASP A 47 -9.19 8.95 -8.09
N PRO A 48 -10.37 9.49 -8.48
CA PRO A 48 -11.64 9.16 -7.82
C PRO A 48 -11.95 7.65 -7.79
N GLU A 49 -11.60 6.91 -8.84
CA GLU A 49 -11.81 5.46 -8.92
C GLU A 49 -10.92 4.69 -7.94
N ILE A 50 -9.67 5.15 -7.73
CA ILE A 50 -8.79 4.59 -6.71
C ILE A 50 -9.28 4.97 -5.31
N LEU A 51 -9.76 6.20 -5.11
CA LEU A 51 -10.30 6.64 -3.82
C LEU A 51 -11.47 5.77 -3.36
N ASP A 52 -12.42 5.47 -4.24
CA ASP A 52 -13.56 4.62 -3.90
C ASP A 52 -13.12 3.21 -3.49
N ARG A 53 -12.06 2.67 -4.12
CA ARG A 53 -11.48 1.36 -3.78
C ARG A 53 -10.68 1.40 -2.49
N VAL A 54 -9.96 2.49 -2.20
CA VAL A 54 -9.30 2.71 -0.91
C VAL A 54 -10.33 2.65 0.23
N VAL A 55 -11.46 3.34 0.07
CA VAL A 55 -12.55 3.31 1.05
C VAL A 55 -13.11 1.90 1.23
N LYS A 56 -13.37 1.18 0.12
CA LYS A 56 -13.86 -0.22 0.17
C LYS A 56 -12.88 -1.14 0.89
N ILE A 57 -11.59 -1.11 0.53
CA ILE A 57 -10.55 -1.94 1.17
C ILE A 57 -10.50 -1.68 2.68
N SER A 58 -10.46 -0.41 3.09
CA SER A 58 -10.44 -0.04 4.51
C SER A 58 -11.65 -0.55 5.27
N LYS A 59 -12.85 -0.44 4.69
CA LYS A 59 -14.09 -0.92 5.30
C LYS A 59 -14.18 -2.44 5.37
N THR A 60 -13.94 -3.13 4.25
CA THR A 60 -14.09 -4.59 4.16
C THR A 60 -13.15 -5.31 5.11
N ALA A 61 -11.88 -4.88 5.18
CA ALA A 61 -10.87 -5.51 6.02
C ALA A 61 -10.68 -4.80 7.38
N ASN A 62 -11.49 -3.77 7.69
CA ASN A 62 -11.38 -2.96 8.92
C ASN A 62 -9.96 -2.44 9.19
N ILE A 63 -9.35 -1.80 8.18
CA ILE A 63 -7.95 -1.34 8.20
C ILE A 63 -7.90 0.17 8.40
N PRO A 64 -7.13 0.70 9.39
CA PRO A 64 -6.92 2.13 9.54
C PRO A 64 -6.10 2.70 8.38
N ILE A 65 -6.35 3.96 8.04
CA ILE A 65 -5.70 4.66 6.93
C ILE A 65 -4.68 5.67 7.47
N ALA A 66 -3.44 5.55 6.99
CA ALA A 66 -2.46 6.63 7.03
C ALA A 66 -2.64 7.53 5.80
N ALA A 67 -3.34 8.65 5.97
CA ALA A 67 -3.61 9.60 4.91
C ALA A 67 -2.40 10.53 4.70
N THR A 68 -1.53 10.17 3.76
CA THR A 68 -0.29 10.91 3.47
C THR A 68 -0.44 11.98 2.40
N GLY A 69 0.51 12.92 2.35
CA GLY A 69 0.44 14.04 1.42
C GLY A 69 -0.78 14.90 1.74
N SER A 70 -1.69 15.04 0.79
CA SER A 70 -2.99 15.69 0.98
C SER A 70 -4.17 14.74 0.72
N SER A 71 -3.97 13.41 0.81
CA SER A 71 -5.06 12.44 0.61
C SER A 71 -6.16 12.56 1.66
N LEU A 72 -5.86 13.09 2.86
CA LEU A 72 -6.86 13.33 3.89
C LEU A 72 -7.97 14.29 3.41
N ALA A 73 -7.67 15.24 2.53
CA ALA A 73 -8.69 16.15 1.98
C ALA A 73 -9.80 15.40 1.23
N ALA A 74 -9.48 14.27 0.59
CA ALA A 74 -10.45 13.45 -0.12
C ALA A 74 -11.07 12.34 0.76
N LEU A 75 -10.43 12.03 1.89
CA LEU A 75 -10.86 10.98 2.83
C LEU A 75 -11.66 11.53 4.01
N ALA A 76 -11.56 12.82 4.34
CA ALA A 76 -12.20 13.42 5.52
C ALA A 76 -13.73 13.30 5.51
N ASP A 77 -14.36 13.39 4.34
CA ASP A 77 -15.81 13.25 4.18
C ASP A 77 -16.25 11.80 3.94
N LYS A 78 -15.32 10.84 4.06
CA LYS A 78 -15.60 9.41 3.91
C LYS A 78 -15.65 8.78 5.30
N ASP A 79 -16.55 7.82 5.46
CA ASP A 79 -16.73 7.06 6.69
C ASP A 79 -15.60 6.01 6.86
N VAL A 80 -14.39 6.47 7.15
CA VAL A 80 -13.18 5.65 7.33
C VAL A 80 -12.31 6.20 8.48
N ASP A 81 -11.57 5.34 9.16
CA ASP A 81 -10.57 5.77 10.16
C ASP A 81 -9.29 6.24 9.45
N ALA A 82 -9.27 7.49 9.01
CA ALA A 82 -8.11 8.11 8.36
C ALA A 82 -7.45 9.16 9.25
N LYS A 83 -6.14 9.03 9.46
CA LYS A 83 -5.31 10.01 10.19
C LYS A 83 -4.19 10.54 9.32
N TYR A 84 -3.97 11.85 9.37
CA TYR A 84 -2.88 12.48 8.64
C TYR A 84 -1.51 12.05 9.19
N ILE A 85 -0.58 11.73 8.28
CA ILE A 85 0.84 11.63 8.60
C ILE A 85 1.68 11.88 7.34
N ASN A 86 2.82 12.56 7.47
CA ASN A 86 3.74 12.72 6.34
C ASN A 86 4.34 11.37 5.93
N ALA A 87 4.46 11.09 4.62
CA ALA A 87 4.94 9.79 4.14
C ALA A 87 6.41 9.48 4.48
N HIS A 88 7.31 10.48 4.49
CA HIS A 88 8.69 10.27 4.94
C HIS A 88 8.74 9.99 6.45
N MET A 89 7.96 10.73 7.23
CA MET A 89 7.87 10.52 8.68
C MET A 89 7.30 9.14 9.01
N LEU A 90 6.24 8.71 8.32
CA LEU A 90 5.71 7.35 8.45
C LEU A 90 6.76 6.30 8.07
N GLY A 91 7.45 6.46 6.94
CA GLY A 91 8.52 5.55 6.53
C GLY A 91 9.65 5.42 7.57
N PHE A 92 9.97 6.52 8.25
CA PHE A 92 10.91 6.52 9.37
C PHE A 92 10.34 5.82 10.62
N TYR A 93 9.14 6.18 11.07
CA TYR A 93 8.53 5.60 12.27
C TYR A 93 8.22 4.10 12.13
N LEU A 94 7.92 3.62 10.93
CA LEU A 94 7.76 2.18 10.68
C LEU A 94 9.05 1.39 10.95
N THR A 95 10.23 2.03 10.95
CA THR A 95 11.50 1.37 11.31
C THR A 95 11.78 1.33 12.81
N ASP A 96 11.02 2.08 13.62
CA ASP A 96 11.15 2.06 15.07
C ASP A 96 10.20 1.00 15.69
N PRO A 97 10.72 -0.10 16.25
CA PRO A 97 9.88 -1.12 16.88
C PRO A 97 9.11 -0.61 18.10
N ASN A 98 9.51 0.52 18.69
CA ASN A 98 8.85 1.13 19.86
C ASN A 98 7.86 2.25 19.47
N TRP A 99 7.67 2.52 18.17
CA TRP A 99 6.72 3.53 17.74
C TRP A 99 5.29 3.18 18.21
N PRO A 100 4.57 4.08 18.90
CA PRO A 100 3.22 3.82 19.39
C PRO A 100 2.15 3.67 18.30
N GLY A 101 2.48 3.89 17.02
CA GLY A 101 1.49 3.87 15.95
C GLY A 101 0.58 5.09 15.95
N LEU A 102 -0.41 5.10 15.04
CA LEU A 102 -1.31 6.25 14.87
C LEU A 102 -2.43 6.33 15.91
N ASP A 103 -2.68 5.24 16.62
CA ASP A 103 -3.72 5.09 17.66
C ASP A 103 -3.12 4.87 19.07
N GLY A 104 -1.80 4.83 19.20
CA GLY A 104 -1.10 4.55 20.47
C GLY A 104 -0.94 3.06 20.82
N ASN A 105 -1.44 2.13 20.00
CA ASN A 105 -1.43 0.68 20.27
C ASN A 105 -0.27 -0.07 19.61
N GLY A 106 0.80 0.64 19.26
CA GLY A 106 2.03 0.10 18.69
C GLY A 106 2.05 0.07 17.16
N ASN A 107 3.21 -0.32 16.65
CA ASN A 107 3.54 -0.39 15.23
C ASN A 107 2.71 -1.46 14.47
N TYR A 108 2.87 -1.53 13.15
CA TYR A 108 2.11 -2.36 12.23
C TYR A 108 2.96 -3.51 11.69
N ASP A 109 2.36 -4.67 11.45
CA ASP A 109 3.08 -5.82 10.87
C ASP A 109 3.02 -5.84 9.34
N MET A 110 2.04 -5.13 8.76
CA MET A 110 1.88 -4.95 7.32
C MET A 110 1.50 -3.53 6.95
N VAL A 111 2.12 -2.99 5.91
CA VAL A 111 1.73 -1.73 5.26
C VAL A 111 1.28 -2.02 3.84
N ILE A 112 0.08 -1.55 3.51
CA ILE A 112 -0.49 -1.61 2.16
C ILE A 112 -0.36 -0.23 1.53
N SER A 113 0.39 -0.12 0.43
CA SER A 113 0.62 1.16 -0.25
C SER A 113 -0.19 1.29 -1.53
N ILE A 114 -0.82 2.47 -1.70
CA ILE A 114 -1.63 2.83 -2.86
C ILE A 114 -1.69 4.35 -3.06
N GLY A 115 -1.80 4.82 -4.30
CA GLY A 115 -1.99 6.25 -4.61
C GLY A 115 -0.68 7.06 -4.69
N PHE A 116 0.47 6.40 -4.80
CA PHE A 116 1.78 7.04 -4.90
C PHE A 116 2.36 7.01 -6.32
N LYS A 117 3.26 7.97 -6.61
CA LYS A 117 4.20 7.82 -7.72
C LYS A 117 5.26 6.79 -7.35
N LYS A 118 5.57 5.89 -8.30
CA LYS A 118 6.55 4.80 -8.11
C LYS A 118 7.87 5.27 -7.51
N PHE A 119 8.42 6.38 -8.01
CA PHE A 119 9.71 6.88 -7.51
C PHE A 119 9.64 7.25 -6.02
N TYR A 120 8.54 7.85 -5.57
CA TYR A 120 8.43 8.33 -4.20
C TYR A 120 8.22 7.19 -3.21
N ILE A 121 7.29 6.28 -3.50
CA ILE A 121 7.03 5.15 -2.59
C ILE A 121 8.21 4.17 -2.56
N ASN A 122 8.96 3.99 -3.64
CA ASN A 122 10.20 3.21 -3.59
C ASN A 122 11.25 3.85 -2.67
N GLN A 123 11.37 5.18 -2.62
CA GLN A 123 12.26 5.86 -1.68
C GLN A 123 11.82 5.66 -0.23
N VAL A 124 10.53 5.87 0.07
CA VAL A 124 9.99 5.71 1.42
C VAL A 124 10.13 4.27 1.91
N LEU A 125 9.74 3.28 1.09
CA LEU A 125 9.83 1.86 1.45
C LEU A 125 11.27 1.35 1.52
N SER A 126 12.26 2.06 0.98
CA SER A 126 13.67 1.68 1.11
C SER A 126 14.12 1.65 2.57
N ALA A 127 13.56 2.48 3.46
CA ALA A 127 13.86 2.43 4.88
C ALA A 127 13.33 1.14 5.51
N ALA A 128 12.03 0.88 5.37
CA ALA A 128 11.38 -0.32 5.92
C ALA A 128 11.99 -1.62 5.36
N LYS A 129 12.33 -1.67 4.06
CA LYS A 129 12.93 -2.83 3.40
C LYS A 129 14.26 -3.26 4.03
N ASN A 130 15.11 -2.31 4.40
CA ASN A 130 16.48 -2.58 4.84
C ASN A 130 16.65 -2.56 6.36
N PHE A 131 15.81 -1.81 7.07
CA PHE A 131 16.01 -1.50 8.49
C PHE A 131 14.81 -1.87 9.37
N SER A 132 13.86 -2.64 8.86
CA SER A 132 12.71 -3.12 9.63
C SER A 132 12.29 -4.53 9.23
N ASN A 133 11.42 -5.14 10.04
CA ASN A 133 10.74 -6.39 9.69
C ASN A 133 9.32 -6.17 9.13
N VAL A 134 8.84 -4.92 9.05
CA VAL A 134 7.51 -4.58 8.55
C VAL A 134 7.38 -5.05 7.11
N LYS A 135 6.30 -5.78 6.80
CA LYS A 135 6.04 -6.24 5.44
C LYS A 135 5.29 -5.16 4.68
N ALA A 136 5.67 -4.92 3.43
CA ALA A 136 5.01 -3.94 2.58
C ALA A 136 4.40 -4.65 1.35
N ILE A 137 3.11 -4.43 1.11
CA ILE A 137 2.42 -4.83 -0.10
C ILE A 137 2.03 -3.58 -0.91
N ALA A 138 2.48 -3.51 -2.16
CA ALA A 138 2.12 -2.42 -3.06
C ALA A 138 1.05 -2.88 -4.05
N ILE A 139 -0.11 -2.24 -4.00
CA ILE A 139 -1.27 -2.53 -4.86
C ILE A 139 -1.49 -1.40 -5.87
N GLU A 140 -0.40 -0.78 -6.31
CA GLU A 140 -0.39 0.27 -7.34
C GLU A 140 -0.58 -0.33 -8.74
N ARG A 141 -0.94 0.49 -9.74
CA ARG A 141 -0.92 0.08 -11.16
C ARG A 141 0.47 -0.23 -11.71
N GLY A 142 1.52 -0.03 -10.93
CA GLY A 142 2.89 -0.07 -11.37
C GLY A 142 3.74 -0.86 -10.39
N TYR A 143 4.67 -1.66 -10.93
CA TYR A 143 5.52 -2.52 -10.12
C TYR A 143 6.43 -1.71 -9.18
N ILE A 144 6.35 -1.98 -7.87
CA ILE A 144 7.13 -1.32 -6.82
C ILE A 144 8.22 -2.28 -6.32
N GLN A 145 9.47 -1.97 -6.64
CA GLN A 145 10.63 -2.81 -6.33
C GLN A 145 10.89 -2.95 -4.83
N ASN A 146 10.75 -1.87 -4.06
CA ASN A 146 11.15 -1.84 -2.64
C ASN A 146 10.04 -2.27 -1.67
N ALA A 147 8.87 -2.69 -2.17
CA ALA A 147 7.91 -3.40 -1.35
C ALA A 147 8.42 -4.84 -1.06
N THR A 148 7.83 -5.52 -0.08
CA THR A 148 8.01 -6.98 0.05
C THR A 148 7.32 -7.68 -1.12
N MET A 149 6.12 -7.21 -1.46
CA MET A 149 5.24 -7.80 -2.47
C MET A 149 4.57 -6.69 -3.28
N SER A 150 4.28 -6.92 -4.55
CA SER A 150 3.70 -5.88 -5.41
C SER A 150 2.79 -6.46 -6.48
N PHE A 151 1.78 -5.73 -6.91
CA PHE A 151 1.26 -5.90 -8.26
C PHE A 151 2.33 -5.53 -9.30
N GLY A 152 2.21 -6.11 -10.49
CA GLY A 152 3.01 -5.75 -11.66
C GLY A 152 2.59 -4.41 -12.28
N ASN A 153 3.12 -4.12 -13.46
CA ASN A 153 2.66 -3.01 -14.28
C ASN A 153 1.34 -3.38 -14.98
N LEU A 154 0.32 -2.55 -14.78
CA LEU A 154 -1.04 -2.72 -15.26
C LEU A 154 -1.48 -1.53 -16.11
N SER A 155 -2.38 -1.79 -17.05
CA SER A 155 -3.24 -0.73 -17.59
C SER A 155 -4.15 -0.17 -16.48
N LYS A 156 -4.76 0.99 -16.74
CA LYS A 156 -5.68 1.61 -15.77
C LYS A 156 -6.89 0.70 -15.48
N ALA A 157 -7.47 0.13 -16.53
CA ALA A 157 -8.62 -0.77 -16.42
C ALA A 157 -8.26 -2.07 -15.68
N GLU A 158 -7.12 -2.68 -15.98
CA GLU A 158 -6.64 -3.85 -15.25
C GLU A 158 -6.39 -3.54 -13.76
N HIS A 159 -5.88 -2.34 -13.43
CA HIS A 159 -5.67 -1.96 -12.04
C HIS A 159 -6.98 -1.84 -11.26
N TYR A 160 -8.00 -1.21 -11.84
CA TYR A 160 -9.33 -1.12 -11.22
C TYR A 160 -9.94 -2.51 -10.99
N ALA A 161 -9.93 -3.35 -12.02
CA ALA A 161 -10.45 -4.71 -11.91
C ALA A 161 -9.66 -5.58 -10.91
N ALA A 162 -8.33 -5.40 -10.84
CA ALA A 162 -7.51 -6.11 -9.85
C ALA A 162 -7.80 -5.69 -8.41
N LEU A 163 -8.09 -4.40 -8.17
CA LEU A 163 -8.50 -3.91 -6.87
C LEU A 163 -9.92 -4.36 -6.50
N ASP A 164 -10.83 -4.45 -7.47
CA ASP A 164 -12.17 -4.99 -7.24
C ASP A 164 -12.09 -6.48 -6.87
N GLU A 165 -11.31 -7.28 -7.61
CA GLU A 165 -11.06 -8.68 -7.25
C GLU A 165 -10.40 -8.81 -5.87
N LEU A 166 -9.45 -7.93 -5.51
CA LEU A 166 -8.86 -7.91 -4.19
C LEU A 166 -9.93 -7.69 -3.10
N VAL A 167 -10.83 -6.72 -3.30
CA VAL A 167 -11.92 -6.43 -2.36
C VAL A 167 -12.88 -7.62 -2.22
N ASP A 168 -13.19 -8.31 -3.31
CA ASP A 168 -14.06 -9.50 -3.29
C ASP A 168 -13.44 -10.68 -2.49
N PHE A 169 -12.11 -10.71 -2.35
CA PHE A 169 -11.38 -11.74 -1.61
C PHE A 169 -10.99 -11.34 -0.17
N LEU A 170 -11.23 -10.10 0.26
CA LEU A 170 -10.94 -9.63 1.62
C LEU A 170 -11.96 -10.14 2.64
#